data_AF-A0A9E4TH22-F1
#
_entry.id   AF-A0A9E4TH22-F1
#
_cell.length_a   1.000
_cell.length_b   1.000
_cell.length_c   1.000
_cell.angle_alpha   90.00
_cell.angle_beta   90.00
_cell.angle_gamma   90.00
#
_symmetry.space_group_name_H-M   'P 1'
#
loop_
_entity.id
_entity.type
_entity.pdbx_description
1 polymer ?
#
loop_
_entity_poly.entity_id
_entity_poly.type
_entity_poly.pdbx_seq_one_letter_code
_entity_poly.pdbx_strand_id
1 'polypeptide(L)' 'FVAGRAFKGGAQTFMNKGTNGRWKNVLSPEDLSLYEDAVARILSPDCRQWLENGMLGTAKLSLRSTRL' A
#
# COMPACT_ATOMS: atom_id res chain seq x y z
N PHE A 1 18.83 -16.07 10.31
CA PHE A 1 18.20 -14.91 10.97
C PHE A 1 16.86 -15.34 11.54
N VAL A 2 16.74 -15.48 12.87
CA VAL A 2 15.53 -16.04 13.49
C VAL A 2 14.47 -14.95 13.60
N ALA A 3 13.64 -14.80 12.56
CA ALA A 3 12.53 -13.85 12.49
C ALA A 3 11.33 -14.21 13.40
N GLY A 4 11.52 -15.07 14.41
CA GLY A 4 10.43 -15.67 15.18
C GLY A 4 10.10 -15.02 16.51
N ARG A 5 10.92 -14.08 17.02
CA ARG A 5 10.81 -13.58 18.41
C ARG A 5 10.44 -12.10 18.55
N ALA A 6 10.24 -11.37 17.46
CA ALA A 6 9.96 -9.93 17.54
C ALA A 6 8.55 -9.60 18.08
N PHE A 7 7.60 -10.55 18.03
CA PHE A 7 6.20 -10.32 18.40
C PHE A 7 5.59 -11.52 19.14
N LYS A 8 4.69 -11.26 20.10
CA LYS A 8 3.91 -12.29 20.80
C LYS A 8 2.96 -12.96 19.79
N GLY A 9 3.26 -14.20 19.39
CA GLY A 9 2.56 -14.94 18.33
C GLY A 9 3.33 -15.08 17.00
N GLY A 10 4.55 -14.54 16.93
CA GLY A 10 5.48 -14.75 15.81
C GLY A 10 5.00 -14.13 14.49
N ALA A 11 5.47 -14.68 13.37
CA ALA A 11 5.14 -14.20 12.03
C ALA A 11 3.63 -14.28 11.71
N GLN A 12 2.89 -15.19 12.36
CA GLN A 12 1.46 -15.34 12.18
C GLN A 12 0.64 -14.17 12.72
N THR A 13 1.14 -13.47 13.74
CA THR A 13 0.49 -12.28 14.31
C THR A 13 1.03 -10.97 13.75
N PHE A 14 2.08 -11.02 12.94
CA PHE A 14 2.68 -9.83 12.36
C PHE A 14 1.72 -9.13 11.39
N MET A 15 0.98 -9.90 10.61
CA MET A 15 -0.03 -9.40 9.68
C MET A 15 -1.41 -9.47 10.33
N ASN A 16 -1.89 -8.35 10.89
CA ASN A 16 -3.19 -8.28 11.55
C ASN A 16 -4.32 -8.67 10.57
N LYS A 17 -4.37 -8.08 9.35
CA LYS A 17 -5.23 -8.45 8.20
C LYS A 17 -4.63 -7.90 6.88
N GLY A 18 -3.87 -8.70 6.14
CA GLY A 18 -3.08 -8.25 4.99
C GLY A 18 -3.86 -8.02 3.69
N THR A 19 -4.77 -7.04 3.65
CA THR A 19 -5.46 -6.64 2.41
C THR A 19 -5.18 -5.17 2.10
N ASN A 20 -4.54 -4.91 0.96
CA ASN A 20 -4.25 -3.55 0.50
C ASN A 20 -5.55 -2.73 0.31
N GLY A 21 -5.47 -1.43 0.56
CA GLY A 21 -6.60 -0.50 0.41
C GLY A 21 -7.65 -0.52 1.54
N ARG A 22 -7.57 -1.44 2.51
CA ARG A 22 -8.54 -1.52 3.61
C ARG A 22 -8.64 -0.25 4.44
N TRP A 23 -7.54 0.49 4.57
CA TRP A 23 -7.48 1.76 5.30
C TRP A 23 -8.48 2.80 4.78
N LYS A 24 -8.84 2.75 3.49
CA LYS A 24 -9.82 3.67 2.89
C LYS A 24 -11.23 3.54 3.48
N ASN A 25 -11.56 2.36 4.00
CA ASN A 25 -12.86 2.08 4.64
C ASN A 25 -12.85 2.30 6.16
N VAL A 26 -11.68 2.66 6.73
CA VAL A 26 -11.50 2.91 8.17
C VAL A 26 -11.44 4.42 8.45
N LEU A 27 -10.84 5.17 7.52
CA LEU A 27 -10.71 6.62 7.62
C LEU A 27 -12.00 7.34 7.23
N SER A 28 -12.20 8.53 7.80
CA SER A 28 -13.32 9.39 7.43
C SER A 28 -13.09 10.01 6.04
N PRO A 29 -14.14 10.56 5.40
CA PRO A 29 -13.99 11.31 4.14
C PRO A 29 -13.00 12.48 4.23
N GLU A 30 -12.94 13.16 5.38
CA GLU A 30 -12.04 14.28 5.62
C GLU A 30 -10.58 13.82 5.68
N ASP A 31 -10.32 12.72 6.39
CA ASP A 31 -9.00 12.09 6.45
C ASP A 31 -8.54 11.61 5.05
N LEU A 32 -9.46 11.09 4.26
CA LEU A 32 -9.19 10.71 2.87
C LEU A 32 -8.81 11.93 2.02
N SER A 33 -9.47 13.07 2.22
CA SER A 33 -9.10 14.31 1.51
C SER A 33 -7.68 14.75 1.85
N LEU A 34 -7.30 14.70 3.14
CA LEU A 34 -5.94 15.05 3.57
C LEU A 34 -4.89 14.11 2.97
N TYR A 35 -5.22 12.82 2.85
CA TYR A 35 -4.37 11.87 2.16
C TYR A 35 -4.19 12.25 0.68
N GLU A 36 -5.28 12.55 -0.04
CA GLU A 36 -5.24 12.92 -1.46
C GLU A 36 -4.36 14.16 -1.69
N ASP A 37 -4.51 15.19 -0.85
CA ASP A 37 -3.71 16.41 -0.92
C ASP A 37 -2.22 16.15 -0.68
N ALA A 38 -1.90 15.32 0.32
CA ALA A 38 -0.53 14.96 0.63
C ALA A 38 0.13 14.15 -0.51
N VAL A 39 -0.62 13.21 -1.09
CA VAL A 39 -0.17 12.38 -2.20
C VAL A 39 0.10 13.22 -3.43
N ALA A 40 -0.82 14.12 -3.79
CA ALA A 40 -0.66 15.01 -4.94
C ALA A 40 0.56 15.94 -4.80
N ARG A 41 0.86 16.36 -3.57
CA ARG A 41 1.99 17.26 -3.27
C ARG A 41 3.34 16.56 -3.25
N ILE A 42 3.40 15.29 -2.84
CA ILE A 42 4.67 14.63 -2.46
C ILE A 42 5.03 13.47 -3.38
N LEU A 43 4.04 12.71 -3.86
CA LEU A 43 4.30 11.43 -4.53
C LEU A 43 4.18 11.55 -6.04
N SER A 44 5.13 10.91 -6.74
CA SER A 44 4.96 10.63 -8.17
C SER A 44 3.83 9.60 -8.37
N PRO A 45 3.24 9.54 -9.59
CA PRO A 45 2.18 8.57 -9.89
C PRO A 45 2.59 7.12 -9.62
N ASP A 46 3.83 6.74 -9.93
CA ASP A 46 4.34 5.38 -9.73
C ASP A 46 4.50 5.04 -8.23
N CYS A 47 5.00 5.99 -7.44
CA CYS A 47 5.11 5.83 -5.99
C CYS A 47 3.73 5.69 -5.35
N ARG A 48 2.77 6.52 -5.77
CA ARG A 48 1.37 6.41 -5.33
C ARG A 48 0.80 5.04 -5.66
N GLN A 49 0.98 4.57 -6.90
CA GLN A 49 0.49 3.27 -7.34
C GLN A 49 1.06 2.12 -6.50
N TRP A 50 2.36 2.15 -6.24
CA TRP A 50 3.04 1.16 -5.40
C TRP A 50 2.54 1.19 -3.96
N LEU A 51 2.37 2.38 -3.38
CA LEU A 51 1.90 2.54 -2.01
C LEU A 51 0.49 1.97 -1.83
N GLU A 52 -0.42 2.24 -2.78
CA GLU A 52 -1.81 1.82 -2.66
C GLU A 52 -2.04 0.34 -2.99
N ASN A 53 -1.24 -0.24 -3.88
CA ASN A 53 -1.52 -1.54 -4.48
C ASN A 53 -0.39 -2.58 -4.30
N GLY A 54 0.78 -2.17 -3.84
CA GLY A 54 1.98 -3.00 -3.73
C GLY A 54 2.60 -3.39 -5.08
N MET A 55 3.59 -4.28 -5.04
CA MET A 55 4.38 -4.73 -6.21
C MET A 55 3.55 -5.35 -7.35
N LEU A 56 2.43 -6.01 -7.04
CA LEU A 56 1.55 -6.58 -8.07
C LEU A 56 0.76 -5.50 -8.83
N GLY A 57 0.49 -4.36 -8.18
CA GLY A 57 -0.22 -3.22 -8.76
C GLY A 57 0.65 -2.36 -9.69
N THR A 58 1.96 -2.29 -9.45
CA THR A 58 2.93 -1.60 -10.32
C THR A 58 3.24 -2.40 -11.59
N ALA A 59 3.32 -3.73 -11.51
CA ALA A 59 3.54 -4.60 -12.67
C ALA A 59 2.45 -4.42 -13.76
N LYS A 60 1.21 -4.09 -13.37
CA LYS A 60 0.12 -3.76 -14.31
C LYS A 60 0.36 -2.49 -15.13
N LEU A 61 1.08 -1.50 -14.61
CA LEU A 61 1.47 -0.30 -15.37
C LEU A 61 2.61 -0.61 -16.36
N SER A 62 3.61 -1.37 -15.91
CA SER A 62 4.73 -1.80 -16.75
C SER A 62 4.26 -2.59 -17.98
N LEU A 63 3.32 -3.52 -17.83
CA LEU A 63 2.77 -4.31 -18.94
C LEU A 63 1.88 -3.51 -19.92
N ARG A 64 1.42 -2.30 -19.55
CA ARG A 64 0.66 -1.41 -20.45
C ARG A 64 1.58 -0.49 -21.27
N SER A 65 2.80 -0.24 -20.79
CA SER A 65 3.79 0.57 -21.50
C SER A 65 4.57 -0.21 -22.58
N THR A 66 4.52 -1.54 -22.56
CA THR A 66 5.27 -2.41 -23.49
C THR A 66 4.43 -2.93 -24.68
N ARG A 67 3.22 -2.41 -24.89
CA ARG A 67 2.51 -2.58 -26.17
C ARG A 67 2.82 -1.38 -27.07
N LEU A 68 3.93 -1.49 -27.79
CA LEU A 68 4.14 -0.89 -29.10
C LEU A 68 4.17 -2.03 -30.12
#